data_AF-A0A381QBR7-F1
#
_entry.id   AF-A0A381QBR7-F1
#
_cell.length_a   1.000
_cell.length_b   1.000
_cell.length_c   1.000
_cell.angle_alpha   90.00
_cell.angle_beta   90.00
_cell.angle_gamma   90.00
#
_symmetry.space_group_name_H-M   'P 1'
#
loop_
_entity.id
_entity.type
_entity.pdbx_description
1 polymer ?
#
loop_
_entity_poly.entity_id
_entity_poly.type
_entity_poly.pdbx_seq_one_letter_code
_entity_poly.pdbx_strand_id
1 'polypeptide(L)' 'VCVSRLLNEKAATSERWEWHGFRRAWATRRKVLRVQDVMRAGGWRDEKALQTAHQSADPETVRRVLDMA' A
#
# COMPACT_ATOMS: atom_id res chain seq x y z
N VAL A 1 -13.82 -34.36 1.68
CA VAL A 1 -12.77 -33.42 1.20
C VAL A 1 -11.61 -33.51 2.19
N CYS A 2 -10.42 -33.97 1.78
CA CYS A 2 -9.28 -34.17 2.69
C CYS A 2 -8.85 -32.87 3.36
N VAL A 3 -8.69 -32.89 4.68
CA VAL A 3 -8.20 -31.77 5.51
C VAL A 3 -6.86 -31.22 4.98
N SER A 4 -6.00 -32.09 4.45
CA SER A 4 -4.72 -31.71 3.86
C SER A 4 -4.84 -30.82 2.62
N ARG A 5 -5.92 -30.94 1.84
CA ARG A 5 -6.18 -30.10 0.66
C ARG A 5 -6.62 -28.70 1.07
N LEU A 6 -7.51 -28.63 2.06
CA LEU A 6 -7.98 -27.36 2.63
C LEU A 6 -6.86 -26.58 3.30
N LEU A 7 -5.96 -27.23 4.04
CA LEU A 7 -4.81 -26.57 4.66
C LEU A 7 -3.83 -26.03 3.61
N ASN A 8 -3.59 -26.76 2.53
CA ASN A 8 -2.71 -26.32 1.45
C ASN A 8 -3.31 -25.16 0.64
N GLU A 9 -4.63 -25.17 0.40
CA GLU A 9 -5.37 -24.07 -0.24
C GLU A 9 -5.39 -22.79 0.63
N LYS A 10 -5.48 -22.95 1.96
CA LYS A 10 -5.40 -21.84 2.94
C LYS A 10 -3.98 -21.26 3.04
N ALA A 11 -2.95 -22.10 3.04
CA ALA A 11 -1.55 -21.66 3.06
C ALA A 11 -1.19 -20.86 1.81
N ALA A 12 -1.55 -21.36 0.62
CA ALA A 12 -1.30 -20.69 -0.66
C ALA A 12 -2.05 -19.35 -0.83
N THR A 13 -3.16 -19.15 -0.10
CA THR A 13 -3.84 -17.86 -0.04
C THR A 13 -3.16 -16.91 0.95
N SER A 14 -2.66 -17.41 2.09
CA SER A 14 -2.04 -16.57 3.14
C SER A 14 -0.79 -15.82 2.66
N GLU A 15 0.11 -16.46 1.91
CA GLU A 15 1.35 -15.82 1.43
C GLU A 15 1.07 -14.62 0.50
N ARG A 16 0.01 -14.70 -0.31
CA ARG A 16 -0.43 -13.58 -1.16
C ARG A 16 -1.01 -12.42 -0.35
N TRP A 17 -1.72 -12.71 0.73
CA TRP A 17 -2.28 -11.70 1.64
C TRP A 17 -1.19 -11.01 2.47
N GLU A 18 -0.14 -11.74 2.87
CA GLU A 18 0.98 -11.20 3.63
C GLU A 18 1.81 -10.20 2.83
N TRP A 19 2.15 -10.54 1.57
CA TRP A 19 2.86 -9.61 0.70
C TRP A 19 2.05 -8.33 0.44
N HIS A 20 0.74 -8.46 0.25
CA HIS A 20 -0.13 -7.31 0.05
C HIS A 20 -0.14 -6.38 1.28
N GLY A 21 -0.14 -6.95 2.49
CA GLY A 21 -0.02 -6.19 3.75
C GLY A 21 1.30 -5.42 3.85
N PHE A 22 2.43 -6.09 3.57
CA PHE A 22 3.75 -5.46 3.56
C PHE A 22 3.83 -4.32 2.53
N ARG A 23 3.36 -4.56 1.31
CA ARG A 23 3.39 -3.57 0.22
C ARG A 23 2.56 -2.33 0.56
N ARG A 24 1.39 -2.52 1.19
CA ARG A 24 0.57 -1.41 1.72
C ARG A 24 1.31 -0.62 2.79
N ALA A 25 1.86 -1.28 3.80
CA ALA A 25 2.57 -0.62 4.88
C ALA A 25 3.83 0.13 4.39
N TRP A 26 4.52 -0.42 3.38
CA TRP A 26 5.67 0.21 2.75
C TRP A 26 5.30 1.53 2.05
N ALA A 27 4.20 1.54 1.28
CA ALA A 27 3.73 2.73 0.56
C ALA A 27 3.18 3.80 1.51
N THR A 28 2.40 3.40 2.52
CA THR A 28 1.82 4.30 3.52
C THR A 28 2.88 5.03 4.34
N ARG A 29 3.97 4.37 4.74
CA ARG A 29 5.08 5.03 5.47
C ARG A 29 5.82 6.09 4.66
N ARG A 30 5.66 6.09 3.33
CA ARG A 30 6.35 6.96 2.38
C ARG A 30 5.44 8.02 1.75
N LYS A 31 4.27 8.27 2.35
CA LYS A 31 3.35 9.34 1.93
C LYS A 31 3.97 10.74 1.87
N VAL A 32 4.99 10.98 2.69
CA VAL A 32 5.71 12.25 2.78
C VAL A 32 6.74 12.45 1.64
N LEU A 33 7.05 11.39 0.90
CA LEU A 33 8.01 11.43 -0.20
C LEU A 33 7.28 11.72 -1.52
N ARG A 34 8.03 12.25 -2.50
CA ARG A 34 7.50 12.48 -3.85
C ARG A 34 6.99 11.18 -4.46
N VAL A 35 5.79 11.25 -5.03
CA VAL A 35 5.12 10.10 -5.64
C VAL A 35 5.95 9.43 -6.74
N GLN A 36 6.70 10.21 -7.52
CA GLN A 36 7.59 9.72 -8.59
C GLN A 36 8.68 8.79 -8.06
N ASP A 37 9.29 9.15 -6.92
CA ASP A 37 10.35 8.36 -6.28
C ASP A 37 9.78 7.07 -5.69
N VAL A 38 8.60 7.16 -5.06
CA VAL A 38 7.88 6.00 -4.50
C VAL A 38 7.40 5.04 -5.59
N MET A 39 6.94 5.57 -6.72
CA MET A 39 6.54 4.79 -7.91
C MET A 39 7.71 3.95 -8.43
N ARG A 40 8.85 4.60 -8.66
CA ARG A 40 10.05 3.97 -9.21
C ARG A 40 10.65 2.95 -8.26
N ALA A 41 10.73 3.26 -6.96
CA ALA A 41 11.24 2.34 -5.95
C ALA A 41 10.29 1.16 -5.65
N GLY A 42 8.99 1.38 -5.74
CA GLY A 42 7.96 0.37 -5.41
C GLY A 42 7.44 -0.44 -6.61
N GLY A 43 7.94 -0.18 -7.82
CA GLY A 43 7.54 -0.86 -9.04
C GLY A 43 6.06 -0.65 -9.38
N TRP A 44 5.52 0.54 -9.10
CA TRP A 44 4.13 0.87 -9.39
C TRP A 44 3.97 1.28 -10.85
N ARG A 45 2.93 0.77 -11.49
CA ARG A 45 2.63 1.06 -12.91
C ARG A 45 1.69 2.26 -13.07
N ASP A 46 0.88 2.52 -12.06
CA ASP A 46 -0.18 3.52 -12.11
C ASP A 46 -0.10 4.41 -10.87
N GLU A 47 0.12 5.71 -11.12
CA GLU A 47 0.20 6.75 -10.09
C GLU A 47 -1.15 6.98 -9.40
N LYS A 48 -2.25 7.00 -10.17
CA LYS A 48 -3.59 7.19 -9.64
C LYS A 48 -3.94 6.08 -8.67
N ALA A 49 -3.62 4.84 -9.03
CA ALA A 49 -3.82 3.69 -8.15
C ALA A 49 -3.02 3.82 -6.82
N LEU A 50 -1.76 4.25 -6.90
CA LEU A 50 -0.91 4.47 -5.72
C LEU A 50 -1.47 5.58 -4.82
N GLN A 51 -1.84 6.73 -5.41
CA GLN A 51 -2.35 7.88 -4.68
C GLN A 51 -3.69 7.59 -4.02
N THR A 52 -4.65 7.02 -4.77
CA THR A 52 -5.97 6.72 -4.24
C THR A 52 -5.94 5.63 -3.17
N ALA A 53 -5.15 4.55 -3.36
CA ALA A 53 -5.18 3.40 -2.45
C ALA A 53 -4.26 3.52 -1.23
N HIS A 54 -3.17 4.27 -1.34
CA HIS A 54 -2.10 4.27 -0.33
C HIS A 54 -1.62 5.65 0.10
N GLN A 55 -1.82 6.70 -0.70
CA GLN A 55 -1.36 8.06 -0.39
C GLN A 55 -2.49 9.09 -0.32
N SER A 56 -3.69 8.68 0.14
CA SER A 56 -4.79 9.61 0.36
C SER A 56 -4.36 10.73 1.32
N ALA A 57 -4.70 11.96 0.95
CA ALA A 57 -4.42 13.14 1.75
C ALA A 57 -5.13 13.04 3.10
N ASP A 58 -4.37 13.32 4.16
CA ASP A 58 -4.88 13.36 5.51
C ASP A 58 -5.41 14.79 5.81
N PRO A 59 -6.65 14.96 6.31
CA PRO A 59 -7.24 16.29 6.53
C PRO A 59 -6.41 17.20 7.42
N GLU A 60 -5.75 16.67 8.46
CA GLU A 60 -4.87 17.46 9.32
C GLU A 60 -3.60 17.90 8.58
N THR A 61 -3.04 17.01 7.76
CA THR A 61 -1.89 17.34 6.91
C THR A 61 -2.26 18.43 5.90
N VAL A 62 -3.44 18.36 5.29
CA VAL A 62 -3.96 19.41 4.39
C VAL A 62 -4.11 20.72 5.14
N ARG A 63 -4.66 20.69 6.36
CA ARG A 63 -4.79 21.88 7.21
C ARG A 63 -3.45 22.53 7.50
N ARG A 64 -2.42 21.74 7.86
CA ARG A 64 -1.06 22.23 8.09
C ARG A 64 -0.43 22.88 6.87
N VAL A 65 -0.65 22.33 5.67
CA VAL A 65 -0.15 22.95 4.43
C VAL A 65 -0.78 24.32 4.20
N LEU A 66 -2.09 24.46 4.45
CA LEU A 66 -2.79 25.73 4.33
C LEU A 66 -2.34 26.76 5.38
N ASP A 67 -2.08 26.32 6.61
CA ASP A 67 -1.63 27.22 7.68
C ASP A 67 -0.15 27.64 7.54
N MET A 68 0.62 26.95 6.69
CA MET A 68 2.02 27.30 6.36
C MET A 68 2.15 28.20 5.12
N ALA A 69 1.05 28.46 4.39
CA ALA A 69 1.00 29.24 3.16
C ALA A 69 0.55 30.68 3.41
#